data_AF-A0A352B3H1-F1
#
_entry.id   AF-A0A352B3H1-F1
#
_cell.length_a   1.000
_cell.length_b   1.000
_cell.length_c   1.000
_cell.angle_alpha   90.00
_cell.angle_beta   90.00
_cell.angle_gamma   90.00
#
_symmetry.space_group_name_H-M   'P 1'
#
loop_
_entity.id
_entity.type
_entity.pdbx_description
1 polymer ?
#
loop_
_entity_poly.entity_id
_entity_poly.type
_entity_poly.pdbx_seq_one_letter_code
_entity_poly.pdbx_strand_id
1 'polypeptide(L)' 'MKKRKTIAHQTESHRPASDLDPEAIAMRAYFIWEEQGRPTGKHEAHWLQAEAQLRRAKAAKG' A
#
# COMPACT_ATOMS: atom_id res chain seq x y z
N MET A 1 19.77 28.58 -18.81
CA MET A 1 20.15 28.46 -17.38
C MET A 1 18.89 28.23 -16.55
N LYS A 2 18.81 27.10 -15.82
CA LYS A 2 18.09 26.90 -14.54
C LYS A 2 18.60 25.59 -13.95
N LYS A 3 19.00 25.64 -12.68
CA LYS A 3 19.92 24.72 -12.00
C LYS A 3 19.22 23.47 -11.47
N ARG A 4 20.03 22.43 -11.27
CA ARG A 4 19.76 21.07 -10.75
C ARG A 4 19.29 21.08 -9.28
N LYS A 5 18.42 20.14 -8.89
CA LYS A 5 18.64 18.98 -7.98
C LYS A 5 17.40 18.66 -7.13
N THR A 6 17.19 17.35 -6.89
CA THR A 6 16.24 16.68 -5.97
C THR A 6 14.78 16.76 -6.38
N ILE A 7 14.02 15.67 -6.56
CA ILE A 7 14.05 14.39 -5.85
C ILE A 7 13.88 13.26 -6.88
N ALA A 8 14.81 12.31 -6.86
CA ALA A 8 14.55 11.00 -7.45
C ALA A 8 13.49 10.30 -6.59
N HIS A 9 12.21 10.57 -6.84
CA HIS A 9 11.16 9.62 -6.50
C HIS A 9 11.24 8.52 -7.55
N GLN A 10 12.21 7.62 -7.39
CA GLN A 10 12.20 6.33 -8.07
C GLN A 10 11.04 5.52 -7.48
N THR A 11 9.81 5.81 -7.92
CA THR A 11 8.65 4.91 -7.78
C THR A 11 8.37 4.19 -9.11
N GLU A 12 9.33 4.19 -10.03
CA GLU A 12 9.21 3.54 -11.34
C GLU A 12 9.62 2.05 -11.32
N SER A 13 9.51 1.37 -10.17
CA SER A 13 9.72 -0.08 -10.09
C SER A 13 8.91 -0.73 -8.97
N HIS A 14 7.62 -0.40 -8.89
CA HIS A 14 6.65 -1.32 -8.31
C HIS A 14 5.63 -1.62 -9.39
N ARG A 15 5.88 -2.66 -10.21
CA ARG A 15 4.82 -3.21 -11.07
C ARG A 15 3.65 -3.50 -10.13
N PRO A 16 2.52 -2.82 -10.26
CA PRO A 16 1.42 -3.09 -9.39
C PRO A 16 0.87 -4.45 -9.82
N ALA A 17 0.99 -5.46 -8.97
CA ALA A 17 0.32 -6.75 -9.19
C ALA A 17 -1.23 -6.59 -9.16
N SER A 18 -1.71 -5.39 -8.85
CA SER A 18 -3.07 -5.06 -8.43
C SER A 18 -3.49 -3.69 -8.99
N ASP A 19 -4.75 -3.49 -9.40
CA ASP A 19 -5.26 -2.16 -9.84
C ASP A 19 -5.45 -1.14 -8.70
N LEU A 20 -4.75 -1.32 -7.59
CA LEU A 20 -4.86 -0.54 -6.36
C LEU A 20 -3.55 0.19 -6.08
N ASP A 21 -3.68 1.35 -5.47
CA ASP A 21 -2.54 2.15 -5.01
C ASP A 21 -1.78 1.42 -3.88
N PRO A 22 -0.49 1.08 -4.07
CA PRO A 22 0.33 0.44 -3.05
C PRO A 22 0.40 1.22 -1.73
N GLU A 23 0.33 2.55 -1.76
CA GLU A 23 0.36 3.38 -0.54
C GLU A 23 -0.92 3.21 0.27
N ALA A 24 -2.07 3.09 -0.41
CA ALA A 24 -3.34 2.80 0.25
C ALA A 24 -3.34 1.42 0.90
N ILE A 25 -2.76 0.41 0.22
CA ILE A 25 -2.60 -0.94 0.78
C ILE A 25 -1.70 -0.89 2.01
N ALA A 26 -0.55 -0.21 1.93
CA ALA A 26 0.40 -0.08 3.02
C ALA A 26 -0.23 0.56 4.27
N MET A 27 -0.95 1.67 4.07
CA MET A 27 -1.66 2.36 5.15
C MET A 27 -2.74 1.47 5.77
N ARG A 28 -3.53 0.76 4.96
CA ARG A 28 -4.55 -0.15 5.49
C ARG A 28 -3.94 -1.34 6.22
N ALA A 29 -2.83 -1.89 5.72
CA ALA A 29 -2.10 -2.98 6.37
C ALA A 29 -1.53 -2.54 7.73
N TYR A 30 -1.00 -1.31 7.81
CA TYR A 30 -0.53 -0.71 9.06
C TYR A 30 -1.66 -0.62 10.11
N PHE A 31 -2.84 -0.14 9.73
CA PHE A 31 -3.98 -0.11 10.64
C PHE A 31 -4.38 -1.51 11.12
N ILE A 32 -4.44 -2.49 10.23
CA ILE A 32 -4.73 -3.88 10.61
C ILE A 32 -3.68 -4.42 11.59
N TRP A 33 -2.40 -4.09 11.39
CA TRP A 33 -1.32 -4.46 12.30
C TRP A 33 -1.47 -3.81 13.68
N GLU A 34 -1.82 -2.53 13.73
CA GLU A 34 -2.10 -1.84 15.00
C GLU A 34 -3.33 -2.40 15.71
N GLU A 35 -4.42 -2.64 15.00
CA GLU A 35 -5.66 -3.24 15.53
C GLU A 35 -5.41 -4.63 16.15
N GLN A 36 -4.43 -5.39 15.63
CA GLN A 36 -4.04 -6.70 16.14
C GLN A 36 -3.02 -6.65 17.30
N GLY A 37 -2.65 -5.45 17.77
CA GLY A 37 -1.67 -5.31 18.85
C GLY A 37 -0.23 -5.50 18.39
N ARG A 38 0.06 -5.16 17.12
CA ARG A 38 1.41 -5.11 16.55
C ARG A 38 2.18 -6.46 16.55
N PRO A 39 1.57 -7.57 16.10
CA PRO A 39 2.24 -8.86 16.06
C PRO A 39 3.40 -8.86 15.06
N THR A 40 4.48 -9.57 15.39
CA THR A 40 5.64 -9.72 14.51
C THR A 40 5.41 -10.80 13.45
N GLY A 41 6.10 -10.69 12.30
CA GLY A 41 6.13 -11.74 11.27
C GLY A 41 4.84 -11.91 10.44
N LYS A 42 3.86 -11.01 10.56
CA LYS A 42 2.57 -11.08 9.83
C LYS A 42 2.39 -10.01 8.75
N HIS A 43 3.45 -9.29 8.41
CA HIS A 43 3.41 -8.15 7.48
C HIS A 43 2.77 -8.50 6.12
N GLU A 44 3.13 -9.64 5.53
CA GLU A 44 2.57 -10.09 4.25
C GLU A 44 1.07 -10.42 4.36
N ALA A 45 0.66 -11.09 5.43
CA ALA A 45 -0.74 -11.40 5.68
C ALA A 45 -1.58 -10.11 5.85
N HIS A 46 -1.04 -9.10 6.55
CA HIS A 46 -1.70 -7.80 6.70
C HIS A 46 -1.80 -7.06 5.37
N TRP A 47 -0.76 -7.14 4.53
CA TRP A 47 -0.76 -6.57 3.19
C TRP A 47 -1.85 -7.18 2.30
N LEU A 48 -1.90 -8.51 2.20
CA LEU A 48 -2.90 -9.23 1.41
C LEU A 48 -4.32 -8.96 1.93
N GLN A 49 -4.50 -8.89 3.25
CA GLN A 49 -5.78 -8.54 3.85
C GLN A 49 -6.21 -7.11 3.50
N ALA A 50 -5.29 -6.15 3.55
CA ALA A 50 -5.54 -4.76 3.18
C ALA A 50 -5.93 -4.62 1.71
N GLU A 51 -5.18 -5.27 0.82
CA GLU A 51 -5.47 -5.30 -0.62
C GLU A 51 -6.88 -5.85 -0.89
N ALA A 52 -7.23 -6.99 -0.28
CA ALA A 52 -8.55 -7.59 -0.44
C ALA A 52 -9.68 -6.68 0.06
N GLN A 53 -9.48 -5.97 1.17
CA GLN A 53 -10.47 -5.01 1.68
C GLN A 53 -10.65 -3.82 0.75
N LEU A 54 -9.55 -3.24 0.26
CA LEU A 54 -9.60 -2.12 -0.68
C LEU A 54 -10.24 -2.52 -2.02
N ARG A 55 -9.96 -3.74 -2.51
CA ARG A 55 -10.57 -4.24 -3.75
C ARG A 55 -12.09 -4.38 -3.61
N ARG A 56 -12.56 -4.91 -2.49
CA ARG A 56 -14.00 -4.99 -2.17
C ARG A 56 -14.63 -3.60 -2.05
N ALA A 57 -13.96 -2.67 -1.37
CA ALA A 57 -14.44 -1.31 -1.21
C ALA A 57 -14.54 -0.55 -2.54
N LYS A 58 -13.60 -0.78 -3.47
CA LYS A 58 -13.66 -0.22 -4.84
C LYS A 58 -14.83 -0.81 -5.63
N ALA A 59 -15.01 -2.13 -5.57
CA ALA A 59 -16.09 -2.83 -6.29
C ALA A 59 -17.49 -2.45 -5.79
N ALA A 60 -17.66 -2.15 -4.50
CA ALA A 60 -18.94 -1.71 -3.95
C ALA A 60 -19.29 -0.24 -4.27
N LYS A 61 -18.33 0.55 -4.78
CA LYS A 61 -18.48 1.98 -5.11
C LYS A 61 -18.68 2.24 -6.62
N GLY A 62 -18.61 1.20 -7.45
CA GLY A 62 -18.90 1.26 -8.89
C GLY A 62 -20.22 0.59 -9.20
#